data_AF-A0A923Q9K4-F1
#
_entry.id   AF-A0A923Q9K4-F1
#
_cell.length_a   1.000
_cell.length_b   1.000
_cell.length_c   1.000
_cell.angle_alpha   90.00
_cell.angle_beta   90.00
_cell.angle_gamma   90.00
#
_symmetry.space_group_name_H-M   'P 1'
#
loop_
_entity.id
_entity.type
_entity.pdbx_description
1 polymer ?
#
loop_
_entity_poly.entity_id
_entity_poly.type
_entity_poly.pdbx_seq_one_letter_code
_entity_poly.pdbx_strand_id
1 'polypeptide(L)'
;YFTVFAPARRGSQVAQWDEVKAAASEALAAAGGTITHHHAVGRDHRRWYDRQRPDPFALALTGAKAAVDPAGILNPGVLLG
;
A
#
# COMPACT_ATOMS: atom_id res chain seq x y z
N TYR A 1 9.22 -6.00 -12.97
CA TYR A 1 9.03 -7.01 -11.91
C TYR A 1 10.34 -7.24 -11.20
N PHE A 2 10.30 -7.49 -9.90
CA PHE A 2 11.49 -7.76 -9.08
C PHE A 2 11.19 -8.93 -8.14
N THR A 3 12.22 -9.75 -7.90
CA THR A 3 12.20 -10.79 -6.86
C THR A 3 13.30 -10.48 -5.86
N VAL A 4 12.97 -10.50 -4.57
CA VAL A 4 13.92 -10.17 -3.50
C VAL A 4 14.14 -11.40 -2.64
N PHE A 5 15.40 -11.77 -2.45
CA PHE A 5 15.84 -12.80 -1.51
C PHE A 5 16.93 -12.23 -0.62
N ALA A 6 16.84 -12.48 0.68
CA ALA A 6 17.87 -12.13 1.65
C ALA A 6 17.86 -13.14 2.81
N PRO A 7 19.00 -13.37 3.49
CA PRO A 7 19.01 -14.14 4.72
C PRO A 7 18.07 -13.52 5.77
N ALA A 8 17.21 -14.34 6.36
CA ALA A 8 16.29 -13.90 7.40
C ALA A 8 17.01 -13.73 8.75
N ARG A 9 16.80 -12.60 9.40
CA ARG A 9 17.13 -12.40 10.82
C ARG A 9 16.06 -13.11 11.66
N ARG A 10 16.44 -14.23 12.30
CA ARG A 10 15.51 -15.04 13.09
C ARG A 10 14.91 -14.21 14.23
N GLY A 11 13.59 -14.24 14.37
CA GLY A 11 12.84 -13.50 15.37
C GLY A 11 12.44 -12.08 14.94
N SER A 12 12.94 -11.57 13.81
CA SER A 12 12.63 -10.24 13.31
C SER A 12 12.23 -10.23 11.83
N GLN A 13 11.75 -11.34 11.29
CA GLN A 13 11.53 -11.51 9.85
C GLN A 13 10.54 -10.49 9.28
N VAL A 14 9.45 -10.20 10.02
CA VAL A 14 8.44 -9.22 9.60
C VAL A 14 9.03 -7.81 9.62
N ALA A 15 9.69 -7.40 10.70
CA ALA A 15 10.34 -6.09 10.78
C ALA A 15 11.42 -5.90 9.69
N GLN A 16 12.23 -6.95 9.44
CA GLN A 16 13.20 -6.94 8.35
C GLN A 16 12.53 -6.80 6.99
N TRP A 17 11.39 -7.47 6.77
CA TRP A 17 10.63 -7.33 5.54
C TRP A 17 10.07 -5.91 5.38
N ASP A 18 9.53 -5.31 6.45
CA ASP A 18 9.02 -3.94 6.44
C ASP A 18 10.11 -2.92 6.07
N GLU A 19 11.33 -3.08 6.60
CA GLU A 19 12.51 -2.28 6.25
C GLU A 19 12.84 -2.41 4.75
N VAL A 20 12.95 -3.65 4.26
CA VAL A 20 13.27 -3.94 2.85
C VAL A 20 12.19 -3.37 1.92
N LYS A 21 10.92 -3.55 2.29
CA LYS A 21 9.78 -3.05 1.52
C LYS A 21 9.70 -1.54 1.50
N ALA A 22 10.03 -0.89 2.62
CA ALA A 22 10.14 0.55 2.67
C ALA A 22 11.21 1.05 1.71
N ALA A 23 12.43 0.51 1.82
CA ALA A 23 13.56 0.90 0.98
C ALA A 23 13.27 0.70 -0.51
N ALA A 24 12.71 -0.45 -0.90
CA ALA A 24 12.35 -0.73 -2.28
C ALA A 24 11.27 0.23 -2.82
N SER A 25 10.26 0.55 -2.01
CA SER A 25 9.16 1.42 -2.42
C SER A 25 9.59 2.89 -2.56
N GLU A 26 10.45 3.38 -1.67
CA GLU A 26 11.05 4.71 -1.81
C GLU A 26 11.99 4.79 -3.02
N ALA A 27 12.76 3.74 -3.30
CA ALA A 27 13.60 3.67 -4.50
C ALA A 27 12.75 3.71 -5.79
N LEU A 28 11.61 3.01 -5.83
CA LEU A 28 10.67 3.09 -6.95
C LEU A 28 10.13 4.51 -7.12
N ALA A 29 9.70 5.16 -6.03
CA ALA A 29 9.18 6.52 -6.08
C ALA A 29 10.23 7.52 -6.57
N ALA A 30 11.46 7.45 -6.07
CA ALA A 30 12.57 8.31 -6.49
C ALA A 30 12.93 8.13 -7.98
N ALA A 31 12.72 6.93 -8.53
CA ALA A 31 12.91 6.63 -9.94
C ALA A 31 11.69 6.99 -10.82
N GLY A 32 10.63 7.58 -10.26
CA GLY A 32 9.40 7.94 -10.99
C GLY A 32 8.43 6.78 -11.23
N GLY A 33 8.60 5.65 -10.54
CA GLY A 33 7.71 4.49 -10.63
C GLY A 33 6.45 4.62 -9.75
N THR A 34 5.38 3.91 -10.15
CA THR A 34 4.18 3.74 -9.32
C THR A 34 4.38 2.60 -8.31
N ILE A 35 3.65 2.63 -7.18
CA ILE A 35 3.84 1.65 -6.09
C ILE A 35 3.40 0.24 -6.48
N THR A 36 2.46 0.14 -7.40
CA THR A 36 1.93 -1.13 -7.91
C THR A 36 1.59 -0.98 -9.39
N HIS A 37 1.63 -2.11 -10.09
CA HIS A 37 1.13 -2.24 -11.46
C HIS A 37 -0.22 -2.99 -11.47
N HIS A 38 -0.28 -4.19 -10.85
CA HIS A 38 -1.50 -5.00 -10.75
C HIS A 38 -1.63 -5.79 -9.43
N HIS A 39 -0.64 -5.73 -8.53
CA HIS A 39 -0.70 -6.42 -7.23
C HIS A 39 -1.58 -5.71 -6.18
N ALA A 40 -2.31 -4.67 -6.61
CA ALA A 40 -3.12 -3.81 -5.77
C ALA A 40 -2.32 -3.10 -4.65
N VAL A 41 -3.05 -2.38 -3.80
CA VAL A 41 -2.49 -1.52 -2.75
C VAL A 41 -2.36 -2.29 -1.43
N GLY A 42 -3.48 -2.73 -0.85
CA GLY A 42 -3.48 -3.37 0.48
C GLY A 42 -2.95 -2.45 1.58
N ARG A 43 -2.73 -2.98 2.79
CA ARG A 43 -2.11 -2.20 3.88
C ARG A 43 -0.62 -1.93 3.62
N ASP A 44 0.04 -2.89 2.97
CA ASP A 44 1.48 -2.88 2.70
C ASP A 44 1.87 -1.66 1.85
N HIS A 45 1.12 -1.35 0.79
CA HIS A 45 1.44 -0.23 -0.12
C HIS A 45 0.68 1.07 0.17
N ARG A 46 -0.23 1.09 1.15
CA ARG A 46 -1.19 2.19 1.36
C ARG A 46 -0.52 3.57 1.45
N ARG A 47 0.54 3.68 2.25
CA ARG A 47 1.22 4.96 2.50
C ARG A 47 1.83 5.61 1.25
N TRP A 48 2.21 4.83 0.24
CA TRP A 48 2.71 5.37 -1.03
C TRP A 48 1.59 5.58 -2.04
N TYR A 49 0.57 4.73 -2.02
CA TYR A 49 -0.65 4.98 -2.80
C TYR A 49 -1.27 6.32 -2.45
N ASP A 50 -1.34 6.69 -1.16
CA ASP A 50 -1.87 7.99 -0.74
C ASP A 50 -1.05 9.17 -1.30
N ARG A 51 0.26 9.02 -1.52
CA ARG A 51 1.11 10.04 -2.17
C ARG A 51 0.89 10.12 -3.67
N GLN A 52 0.53 9.01 -4.30
CA GLN A 52 0.36 8.89 -5.76
C GLN A 52 -1.07 9.21 -6.22
N ARG A 53 -2.06 9.00 -5.36
CA ARG A 53 -3.48 9.19 -5.68
C ARG A 53 -3.91 10.65 -5.39
N PRO A 54 -4.45 11.37 -6.39
CA PRO A 54 -5.04 12.69 -6.17
C PRO A 54 -6.28 12.67 -5.24
N ASP A 55 -6.50 13.75 -4.51
CA ASP A 55 -7.62 13.87 -3.55
C ASP A 55 -9.01 13.62 -4.13
N PRO A 56 -9.37 14.07 -5.35
CA PRO A 56 -10.68 13.77 -5.93
C PRO A 56 -10.97 12.27 -6.06
N PHE A 57 -9.95 11.45 -6.31
CA PHE A 57 -10.11 9.99 -6.34
C PHE A 57 -10.32 9.43 -4.93
N ALA A 58 -9.68 10.00 -3.91
CA ALA A 58 -9.93 9.64 -2.51
C ALA A 58 -11.40 9.86 -2.17
N LEU A 59 -11.93 11.05 -2.49
CA LEU A 59 -13.30 11.44 -2.23
C LEU A 59 -14.30 10.54 -2.95
N ALA A 60 -14.09 10.29 -4.24
CA ALA A 60 -14.96 9.43 -5.04
C ALA A 60 -15.04 8.00 -4.46
N LEU A 61 -13.89 7.41 -4.14
CA LEU A 61 -13.84 6.05 -3.60
C LEU A 61 -14.42 5.98 -2.17
N THR A 62 -14.21 7.02 -1.34
CA THR A 62 -14.79 7.09 0.00
C THR A 62 -16.32 7.21 -0.06
N GLY A 63 -16.84 8.03 -0.98
CA GLY A 63 -18.28 8.14 -1.22
C GLY A 63 -18.90 6.82 -1.69
N ALA A 64 -18.25 6.13 -2.64
CA ALA A 64 -18.68 4.80 -3.07
C ALA A 64 -18.66 3.80 -1.91
N LYS A 65 -17.59 3.79 -1.09
CA LYS A 65 -17.48 2.93 0.09
C LYS A 65 -18.60 3.18 1.10
N ALA A 66 -18.92 4.43 1.40
CA ALA A 66 -19.99 4.79 2.33
C ALA A 66 -21.37 4.36 1.81
N ALA A 67 -21.60 4.43 0.50
CA ALA A 67 -22.86 4.01 -0.10
C ALA A 67 -23.08 2.49 -0.06
N VAL A 68 -22.02 1.69 -0.25
CA VAL A 68 -22.12 0.22 -0.33
C VAL A 68 -21.80 -0.51 0.98
N ASP A 69 -21.13 0.15 1.93
CA ASP A 69 -20.79 -0.39 3.24
C ASP A 69 -20.92 0.69 4.33
N PRO A 70 -22.15 1.16 4.61
CA PRO A 70 -22.40 2.24 5.56
C PRO A 70 -22.00 1.90 7.00
N ALA A 71 -21.92 0.60 7.35
CA ALA A 71 -21.47 0.14 8.66
C ALA A 71 -19.94 -0.09 8.73
N GLY A 72 -19.21 0.06 7.62
CA GLY A 72 -17.75 -0.08 7.57
C GLY A 72 -17.23 -1.50 7.84
N ILE A 73 -18.02 -2.54 7.60
CA ILE A 73 -17.71 -3.93 7.94
C ILE A 73 -16.70 -4.54 6.95
N LEU A 74 -16.77 -4.15 5.68
CA LEU A 74 -16.00 -4.76 4.60
C LEU A 74 -14.56 -4.22 4.57
N ASN A 75 -13.70 -4.83 5.37
CA ASN A 75 -12.24 -4.64 5.39
C ASN A 75 -11.81 -3.17 5.66
N PRO A 76 -12.11 -2.63 6.85
CA PRO A 76 -11.88 -1.23 7.19
C PRO A 76 -10.39 -0.85 7.19
N GLY A 77 -10.07 0.34 6.66
CA GLY A 77 -8.74 0.94 6.74
C GLY A 77 -7.70 0.39 5.76
N VAL A 78 -8.08 -0.46 4.79
CA VAL A 78 -7.13 -1.01 3.81
C VAL A 78 -6.82 0.01 2.72
N LEU A 79 -7.81 0.33 1.88
CA LEU A 79 -7.61 1.27 0.77
C LEU A 79 -7.97 2.71 1.15
N LEU A 80 -8.95 2.86 2.03
CA LEU A 80 -9.53 4.11 2.53
C LEU A 80 -9.98 3.88 3.97
N GLY A 81 -10.35 4.95 4.66
CA GLY A 81 -10.63 4.96 6.10
C GLY A 81 -9.82 6.06 6.74
#